data_AF-A0A481D428-F1
#
_entry.id   AF-A0A481D428-F1
#
_cell.length_a   1.000
_cell.length_b   1.000
_cell.length_c   1.000
_cell.angle_alpha   90.00
_cell.angle_beta   90.00
_cell.angle_gamma   90.00
#
_symmetry.space_group_name_H-M   'P 1'
#
loop_
_entity.id
_entity.type
_entity.pdbx_description
1 polymer ?
#
loop_
_entity_poly.entity_id
_entity_poly.type
_entity_poly.pdbx_seq_one_letter_code
_entity_poly.pdbx_strand_id
1 'polypeptide(L)'
;IDSLTVKIILPEGAKNIQVDSPYEISRAPDELHYTYLDTFGRPVIVAHKKNLVEQHIQDIVVHYTFNKVLMLQEPLLVVAAFYILFFTVIVYVRLDFSITKDPAAEARMKVACITEQVLTLVNKRIGLYRHFDETINRYKQSRDVSTLNSGKKSLELEHKALTSEVALLQSRLKTEGSDLCDKVSEMQKLDAQVKELVLKSAVEAERLVAGKLKKDTYIENEKLISGKRQELVTKIDHILDAL
;
A
#
# COMPACT_ATOMS: atom_id res chain seq x y z
N ILE A 1 -30.73 -30.09 -46.41
CA ILE A 1 -30.19 -30.64 -45.14
C ILE A 1 -31.18 -31.66 -44.61
N ASP A 2 -30.77 -32.92 -44.49
CA ASP A 2 -31.69 -34.03 -44.14
C ASP A 2 -32.09 -34.00 -42.66
N SER A 3 -31.18 -33.62 -41.77
CA SER A 3 -31.43 -33.45 -40.33
C SER A 3 -30.54 -32.33 -39.78
N LEU A 4 -31.13 -31.47 -38.95
CA LEU A 4 -30.46 -30.35 -38.31
C LEU A 4 -30.88 -30.28 -36.82
N THR A 5 -29.90 -30.06 -35.96
CA THR A 5 -30.09 -29.85 -34.53
C THR A 5 -29.50 -28.51 -34.15
N VAL A 6 -30.33 -27.61 -33.63
CA VAL A 6 -29.89 -26.33 -33.06
C VAL A 6 -29.82 -26.48 -31.55
N LYS A 7 -28.68 -26.07 -30.96
CA LYS A 7 -28.52 -25.92 -29.52
C LYS A 7 -28.27 -24.45 -29.20
N ILE A 8 -29.17 -23.82 -28.46
CA ILE A 8 -29.05 -22.42 -28.03
C ILE A 8 -28.70 -22.44 -26.54
N ILE A 9 -27.47 -22.02 -26.21
CA ILE A 9 -26.98 -21.95 -24.82
C ILE A 9 -27.28 -20.56 -24.28
N LEU A 10 -28.11 -20.49 -23.25
CA LEU A 10 -28.50 -19.24 -22.58
C LEU A 10 -27.60 -18.95 -21.37
N PRO A 11 -27.53 -17.68 -20.89
CA PRO A 11 -26.77 -17.37 -19.68
C PRO A 11 -27.31 -18.08 -18.44
N GLU A 12 -26.43 -18.35 -17.48
CA GLU A 12 -26.79 -18.93 -16.18
C GLU A 12 -27.83 -18.04 -15.49
N GLY A 13 -28.91 -18.63 -14.97
CA GLY A 13 -30.00 -17.87 -14.35
C GLY A 13 -31.04 -17.27 -15.31
N ALA A 14 -31.03 -17.64 -16.60
CA ALA A 14 -32.15 -17.38 -17.50
C ALA A 14 -33.42 -18.12 -17.04
N LYS A 15 -34.53 -17.39 -16.92
CA LYS A 15 -35.85 -17.89 -16.48
C LYS A 15 -36.91 -17.57 -17.52
N ASN A 16 -38.06 -18.25 -17.46
CA ASN A 16 -39.23 -18.00 -18.33
C ASN A 16 -38.87 -18.02 -19.82
N ILE A 17 -38.23 -19.11 -20.28
CA ILE A 17 -37.72 -19.24 -21.65
C ILE A 17 -38.87 -19.56 -22.61
N GLN A 18 -39.10 -18.67 -23.57
CA GLN A 18 -40.08 -18.81 -24.65
C GLN A 18 -39.36 -18.75 -26.00
N VAL A 19 -39.77 -19.59 -26.94
CA VAL A 19 -39.14 -19.72 -28.26
C VAL A 19 -40.20 -19.51 -29.31
N ASP A 20 -40.07 -18.42 -30.07
CA ASP A 20 -40.91 -18.12 -31.21
C ASP A 20 -40.21 -18.61 -32.47
N SER A 21 -40.83 -19.59 -33.11
CA SER A 21 -40.31 -20.23 -34.32
C SER A 21 -41.17 -19.87 -35.53
N PRO A 22 -40.55 -19.54 -36.68
CA PRO A 22 -41.27 -19.13 -37.90
C PRO A 22 -41.98 -20.31 -38.60
N TYR A 23 -41.62 -21.54 -38.23
CA TYR A 23 -42.21 -22.78 -38.71
C TYR A 23 -42.11 -23.85 -37.62
N GLU A 24 -42.90 -24.93 -37.75
CA GLU A 24 -42.94 -26.00 -36.76
C GLU A 24 -41.59 -26.71 -36.60
N ILE A 25 -41.07 -26.76 -35.37
CA ILE A 25 -39.83 -27.42 -34.97
C ILE A 25 -40.11 -28.47 -33.89
N SER A 26 -39.34 -29.56 -33.88
CA SER A 26 -39.43 -30.57 -32.82
C SER A 26 -38.51 -30.17 -31.66
N ARG A 27 -39.08 -29.70 -30.55
CA ARG A 27 -38.32 -29.30 -29.35
C ARG A 27 -38.09 -30.53 -28.46
N ALA A 28 -36.82 -30.79 -28.14
CA ALA A 28 -36.43 -31.78 -27.14
C ALA A 28 -36.46 -31.16 -25.73
N PRO A 29 -36.41 -31.98 -24.66
CA PRO A 29 -36.25 -31.46 -23.30
C PRO A 29 -35.02 -30.56 -23.18
N ASP A 30 -35.15 -29.49 -22.40
CA ASP A 30 -34.04 -28.57 -22.18
C ASP A 30 -32.90 -29.28 -21.41
N GLU A 31 -31.67 -29.03 -21.81
CA GLU A 31 -30.45 -29.60 -21.20
C GLU A 31 -29.73 -28.54 -20.34
N LEU A 32 -28.75 -28.98 -19.55
CA LEU A 32 -27.81 -28.09 -18.85
C LEU A 32 -26.41 -28.23 -19.45
N HIS A 33 -25.75 -27.11 -19.70
CA HIS A 33 -24.37 -27.04 -20.14
C HIS A 33 -23.51 -26.35 -19.08
N TYR A 34 -22.39 -26.97 -18.72
CA TYR A 34 -21.45 -26.43 -17.75
C TYR A 34 -20.18 -25.98 -18.47
N THR A 35 -19.82 -24.72 -18.26
CA THR A 35 -18.56 -24.13 -18.72
C THR A 35 -17.79 -23.50 -17.56
N TYR A 36 -16.78 -22.69 -17.87
CA TYR A 36 -15.99 -21.96 -16.89
C TYR A 36 -16.84 -20.98 -16.09
N LEU A 37 -16.57 -20.91 -14.78
CA LEU A 37 -17.24 -20.00 -13.83
C LEU A 37 -18.74 -20.25 -13.65
N ASP A 38 -19.27 -21.38 -14.13
CA ASP A 38 -20.65 -21.78 -13.88
C ASP A 38 -20.79 -22.43 -12.50
N THR A 39 -21.87 -22.11 -11.79
CA THR A 39 -22.17 -22.74 -10.47
C THR A 39 -23.31 -23.75 -10.53
N PHE A 40 -24.37 -23.41 -11.27
CA PHE A 40 -25.60 -24.20 -11.41
C PHE A 40 -25.83 -24.66 -12.86
N GLY A 41 -25.03 -24.16 -13.81
CA GLY A 41 -25.08 -24.52 -15.23
C GLY A 41 -26.01 -23.64 -16.06
N ARG A 42 -25.77 -23.64 -17.37
CA ARG A 42 -26.46 -22.84 -18.38
C ARG A 42 -27.58 -23.64 -19.04
N PRO A 43 -28.83 -23.14 -19.10
CA PRO A 43 -29.90 -23.85 -19.78
C PRO A 43 -29.68 -23.85 -21.30
N VAL A 44 -29.94 -25.00 -21.93
CA VAL A 44 -29.77 -25.21 -23.37
C VAL A 44 -31.07 -25.63 -24.00
N ILE A 45 -31.52 -24.87 -24.99
CA ILE A 45 -32.68 -25.20 -25.80
C ILE A 45 -32.21 -26.08 -26.96
N VAL A 46 -32.80 -27.26 -27.10
CA VAL A 46 -32.48 -28.21 -28.17
C VAL A 46 -33.67 -28.34 -29.12
N ALA A 47 -33.46 -27.94 -30.39
CA ALA A 47 -34.47 -28.00 -31.44
C ALA A 47 -33.99 -28.87 -32.61
N HIS A 48 -34.84 -29.79 -33.05
CA HIS A 48 -34.58 -30.69 -34.17
C HIS A 48 -35.52 -30.40 -35.33
N LYS A 49 -34.97 -30.42 -36.56
CA LYS A 49 -35.75 -30.32 -37.80
C LYS A 49 -35.13 -31.19 -38.88
N LYS A 50 -35.98 -31.78 -39.73
CA LYS A 50 -35.58 -32.61 -40.88
C LYS A 50 -36.02 -31.95 -42.17
N ASN A 51 -35.38 -32.34 -43.29
CA ASN A 51 -35.74 -31.92 -44.65
C ASN A 51 -35.77 -30.39 -44.86
N LEU A 52 -34.69 -29.72 -44.44
CA LEU A 52 -34.55 -28.26 -44.61
C LEU A 52 -34.04 -27.92 -46.01
N VAL A 53 -34.67 -26.90 -46.60
CA VAL A 53 -34.27 -26.24 -47.86
C VAL A 53 -33.90 -24.78 -47.61
N GLU A 54 -33.26 -24.12 -48.59
CA GLU A 54 -32.75 -22.74 -48.46
C GLU A 54 -33.81 -21.72 -48.02
N GLN A 55 -35.07 -21.91 -48.40
CA GLN A 55 -36.19 -21.04 -47.99
C GLN A 55 -36.51 -21.07 -46.48
N HIS A 56 -35.94 -22.01 -45.72
CA HIS A 56 -36.09 -22.09 -44.26
C HIS A 56 -35.05 -21.25 -43.50
N ILE A 57 -34.23 -20.46 -44.18
CA ILE A 57 -33.36 -19.46 -43.53
C ILE A 57 -34.27 -18.31 -43.04
N GLN A 58 -34.67 -18.38 -41.78
CA GLN A 58 -35.58 -17.46 -41.12
C GLN A 58 -35.12 -17.23 -39.68
N ASP A 59 -35.56 -16.13 -39.08
CA ASP A 59 -35.18 -15.77 -37.72
C ASP A 59 -35.97 -16.56 -36.67
N ILE A 60 -35.26 -17.01 -35.63
CA ILE A 60 -35.84 -17.59 -34.41
C ILE A 60 -35.64 -16.60 -33.27
N VAL A 61 -36.69 -16.31 -32.50
CA VAL A 61 -36.63 -15.34 -31.39
C VAL A 61 -36.78 -16.10 -30.07
N VAL A 62 -35.87 -15.85 -29.14
CA VAL A 62 -35.90 -16.45 -27.80
C VAL A 62 -36.07 -15.36 -26.76
N HIS A 63 -37.21 -15.40 -26.06
CA HIS A 63 -37.50 -14.50 -24.95
C HIS A 63 -37.17 -15.17 -23.62
N TYR A 64 -36.40 -14.50 -22.78
CA TYR A 64 -36.09 -14.98 -21.43
C TYR A 64 -35.96 -13.80 -20.47
N THR A 65 -36.25 -14.07 -19.20
CA THR A 65 -36.03 -13.13 -18.09
C THR A 65 -34.67 -13.39 -17.47
N PHE A 66 -33.83 -12.36 -17.35
CA PHE A 66 -32.51 -12.46 -16.75
C PHE A 66 -32.26 -11.32 -15.75
N ASN A 67 -31.89 -11.67 -14.52
CA ASN A 67 -31.54 -10.69 -13.50
C ASN A 67 -30.09 -10.23 -13.70
N LYS A 68 -29.89 -8.97 -14.09
CA LYS A 68 -28.56 -8.39 -14.33
C LYS A 68 -27.61 -8.47 -13.12
N VAL A 69 -28.14 -8.53 -11.90
CA VAL A 69 -27.30 -8.67 -10.69
C VAL A 69 -26.55 -10.01 -10.68
N LEU A 70 -27.10 -11.06 -11.28
CA LEU A 70 -26.44 -12.38 -11.37
C LEU A 70 -25.16 -12.32 -12.21
N MET A 71 -24.97 -11.34 -13.08
CA MET A 71 -23.71 -11.17 -13.82
C MET A 71 -22.51 -10.88 -12.90
N LEU A 72 -22.75 -10.37 -11.69
CA LEU A 72 -21.68 -10.13 -10.70
C LEU A 72 -21.19 -11.41 -10.04
N GLN A 73 -21.92 -12.51 -10.17
CA GLN A 73 -21.56 -13.78 -9.54
C GLN A 73 -20.25 -14.35 -10.13
N GLU A 74 -20.07 -14.30 -11.44
CA GLU A 74 -18.86 -14.84 -12.10
C GLU A 74 -17.58 -14.09 -11.64
N PRO A 75 -17.52 -12.73 -11.65
CA PRO A 75 -16.39 -12.01 -11.06
C PRO A 75 -16.18 -12.29 -9.56
N LEU A 76 -17.27 -12.38 -8.79
CA LEU A 76 -17.18 -12.63 -7.35
C LEU A 76 -16.65 -14.03 -7.04
N LEU A 77 -16.93 -15.03 -7.88
CA LEU A 77 -16.38 -16.38 -7.74
C LEU A 77 -14.86 -16.36 -7.85
N VAL A 78 -14.31 -15.63 -8.83
CA VAL A 78 -12.86 -15.48 -9.01
C VAL A 78 -12.25 -14.76 -7.79
N VAL A 79 -12.86 -13.66 -7.34
CA VAL A 79 -12.41 -12.93 -6.15
C VAL A 79 -12.42 -13.83 -4.91
N ALA A 80 -13.48 -14.63 -4.72
CA ALA A 80 -13.58 -15.55 -3.59
C ALA A 80 -12.49 -16.63 -3.64
N ALA A 81 -12.19 -17.18 -4.81
CA ALA A 81 -11.11 -18.16 -4.98
C ALA A 81 -9.74 -17.58 -4.58
N PHE A 82 -9.41 -16.38 -5.05
CA PHE A 82 -8.17 -15.70 -4.64
C PHE A 82 -8.17 -15.33 -3.16
N TYR A 83 -9.30 -14.87 -2.62
CA TYR A 83 -9.43 -14.56 -1.21
C TYR A 83 -9.13 -15.77 -0.32
N ILE A 84 -9.67 -16.95 -0.66
CA ILE A 84 -9.41 -18.20 0.08
C ILE A 84 -7.92 -18.56 0.04
N LEU A 85 -7.27 -18.40 -1.12
CA LEU A 85 -5.82 -18.64 -1.25
C LEU A 85 -5.02 -17.73 -0.32
N PHE A 86 -5.26 -16.41 -0.37
CA PHE A 86 -4.57 -15.45 0.50
C PHE A 86 -4.88 -15.69 1.98
N PHE A 87 -6.14 -16.00 2.32
CA PHE A 87 -6.53 -16.31 3.68
C PHE A 87 -5.80 -17.55 4.21
N THR A 88 -5.66 -18.59 3.38
CA THR A 88 -4.90 -19.81 3.73
C THR A 88 -3.43 -19.48 3.97
N VAL A 89 -2.81 -18.64 3.13
CA VAL A 89 -1.42 -18.18 3.34
C VAL A 89 -1.29 -17.39 4.65
N ILE A 90 -2.24 -16.49 4.95
CA ILE A 90 -2.24 -15.71 6.21
C ILE A 90 -2.33 -16.65 7.42
N VAL A 91 -3.21 -17.65 7.40
CA VAL A 91 -3.31 -18.64 8.47
C VAL A 91 -2.01 -19.41 8.60
N TYR A 92 -1.44 -19.87 7.48
CA TYR A 92 -0.20 -20.63 7.48
C TYR A 92 0.97 -19.88 8.11
N VAL A 93 1.20 -18.61 7.76
CA VAL A 93 2.29 -17.80 8.32
C VAL A 93 2.07 -17.39 9.79
N ARG A 94 0.86 -17.56 10.32
CA ARG A 94 0.53 -17.25 11.73
C ARG A 94 0.60 -18.47 12.65
N LEU A 95 0.64 -19.69 12.10
CA LEU A 95 0.75 -20.91 12.89
C LEU A 95 2.23 -21.22 13.14
N ASP A 96 2.67 -21.08 14.38
CA ASP A 96 3.97 -21.54 14.84
C ASP A 96 3.89 -23.05 15.13
N PHE A 97 4.34 -23.88 14.17
CA PHE A 97 4.45 -25.33 14.32
C PHE A 97 5.81 -25.78 14.87
N SER A 98 6.53 -24.92 15.59
CA SER A 98 7.83 -25.27 16.18
C SER A 98 7.68 -26.23 17.36
N ILE A 99 8.43 -27.34 17.31
CA ILE A 99 8.47 -28.36 18.38
C ILE A 99 9.38 -27.89 19.53
N THR A 100 10.50 -27.25 19.20
CA THR A 100 11.45 -26.69 20.17
C THR A 100 11.81 -25.26 19.75
N LYS A 101 11.57 -24.30 20.64
CA LYS A 101 11.89 -22.89 20.38
C LYS A 101 13.38 -22.64 20.56
N ASP A 102 14.02 -22.04 19.56
CA ASP A 102 15.38 -21.53 19.65
C ASP A 102 15.34 -20.09 20.23
N PRO A 103 15.70 -19.89 21.51
CA PRO A 103 15.67 -18.57 22.13
C PRO A 103 16.64 -17.59 21.47
N ALA A 104 17.73 -18.08 20.86
CA ALA A 104 18.69 -17.22 20.16
C ALA A 104 18.10 -16.68 18.86
N ALA A 105 17.35 -17.51 18.11
CA ALA A 105 16.62 -17.05 16.93
C ALA A 105 15.52 -16.03 17.27
N GLU A 106 14.78 -16.25 18.35
CA GLU A 106 13.75 -15.32 18.82
C GLU A 106 14.36 -13.97 19.23
N ALA A 107 15.47 -13.97 19.97
CA ALA A 107 16.19 -12.76 20.34
C ALA A 107 16.67 -11.98 19.09
N ARG A 108 17.24 -12.68 18.09
CA ARG A 108 17.61 -12.05 16.80
C ARG A 108 16.41 -11.40 16.11
N MET A 109 15.25 -12.06 16.08
CA MET A 109 14.05 -11.52 15.46
C MET A 109 13.50 -10.30 16.22
N LYS A 110 13.57 -10.30 17.56
CA LYS A 110 13.22 -9.13 18.38
C LYS A 110 14.14 -7.96 18.12
N VAL A 111 15.46 -8.20 18.07
CA VAL A 111 16.47 -7.17 17.76
C VAL A 111 16.20 -6.57 16.38
N ALA A 112 15.98 -7.39 15.35
CA ALA A 112 15.66 -6.93 13.99
C ALA A 112 14.36 -6.09 13.95
N CYS A 113 13.33 -6.50 14.68
CA CYS A 113 12.08 -5.72 14.78
C CYS A 113 12.30 -4.36 15.44
N ILE A 114 13.15 -4.30 16.47
CA ILE A 114 13.47 -3.05 17.16
C ILE A 114 14.33 -2.13 16.26
N THR A 115 15.31 -2.68 15.53
CA THR A 115 16.16 -1.87 14.63
C THR A 115 15.36 -1.26 13.49
N GLU A 116 14.41 -2.00 12.89
CA GLU A 116 13.47 -1.48 11.88
C GLU A 116 12.59 -0.34 12.42
N GLN A 117 12.12 -0.44 13.67
CA GLN A 117 11.39 0.65 14.31
C GLN A 117 12.27 1.88 14.53
N VAL A 118 13.53 1.69 14.94
CA VAL A 118 14.51 2.79 15.06
C VAL A 118 14.72 3.45 13.69
N LEU A 119 14.95 2.67 12.64
CA LEU A 119 15.14 3.16 11.26
C LEU A 119 13.95 4.02 10.82
N THR A 120 12.73 3.54 11.05
CA THR A 120 11.49 4.27 10.73
C THR A 120 11.41 5.61 11.46
N LEU A 121 11.72 5.64 12.75
CA LEU A 121 11.68 6.85 13.56
C LEU A 121 12.76 7.86 13.17
N VAL A 122 13.97 7.41 12.82
CA VAL A 122 15.06 8.29 12.38
C VAL A 122 14.73 8.90 11.01
N ASN A 123 14.22 8.11 10.07
CA ASN A 123 13.74 8.63 8.79
C ASN A 123 12.65 9.69 8.96
N LYS A 124 11.73 9.49 9.92
CA LYS A 124 10.71 10.49 10.27
C LYS A 124 11.33 11.79 10.80
N ARG A 125 12.40 11.73 11.60
CA ARG A 125 13.13 12.94 12.07
C ARG A 125 13.84 13.66 10.93
N ILE A 126 14.49 12.95 10.02
CA ILE A 126 15.11 13.55 8.84
C ILE A 126 14.04 14.27 8.00
N GLY A 127 12.87 13.65 7.81
CA GLY A 127 11.72 14.28 7.16
C GLY A 127 11.25 15.55 7.87
N LEU A 128 11.19 15.53 9.20
CA LEU A 128 10.83 16.69 10.02
C LEU A 128 11.81 17.86 9.82
N TYR A 129 13.12 17.61 9.72
CA TYR A 129 14.10 18.66 9.44
C TYR A 129 13.91 19.26 8.04
N ARG A 130 13.66 18.44 7.02
CA ARG A 130 13.38 18.92 5.65
C ARG A 130 12.13 19.79 5.60
N HIS A 131 11.06 19.38 6.30
CA HIS A 131 9.83 20.18 6.38
C HIS A 131 10.05 21.52 7.08
N PHE A 132 10.89 21.55 8.11
CA PHE A 132 11.24 22.81 8.77
C PHE A 132 12.10 23.72 7.87
N ASP A 133 12.99 23.17 7.05
CA ASP A 133 13.73 23.96 6.05
C ASP A 133 12.80 24.64 5.03
N GLU A 134 11.74 23.95 4.59
CA GLU A 134 10.70 24.54 3.74
C GLU A 134 9.98 25.70 4.45
N THR A 135 9.73 25.56 5.75
CA THR A 135 9.14 26.60 6.59
C THR A 135 10.06 27.83 6.68
N ILE A 136 11.36 27.62 6.86
CA ILE A 136 12.37 28.70 6.84
C ILE A 136 12.39 29.39 5.47
N ASN A 137 12.35 28.63 4.38
CA ASN A 137 12.35 29.19 3.02
C ASN A 137 11.08 30.00 2.74
N ARG A 138 9.92 29.54 3.21
CA ARG A 138 8.66 30.30 3.13
C ARG A 138 8.71 31.57 3.98
N TYR A 139 9.33 31.52 5.15
CA TYR A 139 9.53 32.70 6.00
C TYR A 139 10.38 33.77 5.30
N LYS A 140 11.47 33.38 4.61
CA LYS A 140 12.31 34.32 3.84
C LYS A 140 11.52 35.14 2.80
N GLN A 141 10.43 34.58 2.26
CA GLN A 141 9.57 35.23 1.26
C GLN A 141 8.40 36.01 1.90
N SER A 142 7.69 35.38 2.83
CA SER A 142 6.47 35.93 3.44
C SER A 142 6.74 36.93 4.56
N ARG A 143 7.91 36.84 5.22
CA ARG A 143 8.26 37.57 6.45
C ARG A 143 7.30 37.28 7.63
N ASP A 144 6.57 36.17 7.57
CA ASP A 144 5.64 35.76 8.62
C ASP A 144 6.36 35.07 9.79
N VAL A 145 6.70 35.87 10.80
CA VAL A 145 7.37 35.43 12.03
C VAL A 145 6.50 34.48 12.86
N SER A 146 5.16 34.59 12.78
CA SER A 146 4.24 33.74 13.53
C SER A 146 4.35 32.30 13.05
N THR A 147 4.30 32.09 11.73
CA THR A 147 4.42 30.77 11.10
C THR A 147 5.79 30.12 11.36
N LEU A 148 6.88 30.90 11.36
CA LEU A 148 8.21 30.38 11.70
C LEU A 148 8.28 29.91 13.16
N ASN A 149 7.78 30.72 14.09
CA ASN A 149 7.78 30.38 15.52
C ASN A 149 6.91 29.16 15.82
N SER A 150 5.74 29.04 15.18
CA SER A 150 4.91 27.84 15.31
C SER A 150 5.61 26.61 14.74
N GLY A 151 6.26 26.73 13.57
CA GLY A 151 7.06 25.65 12.98
C GLY A 151 8.20 25.21 13.88
N LYS A 152 8.90 26.15 14.51
CA LYS A 152 10.00 25.88 15.44
C LYS A 152 9.51 25.12 16.68
N LYS A 153 8.38 25.55 17.24
CA LYS A 153 7.74 24.87 18.37
C LYS A 153 7.29 23.45 17.99
N SER A 154 6.71 23.25 16.80
CA SER A 154 6.33 21.91 16.30
C SER A 154 7.55 21.01 16.17
N LEU A 155 8.62 21.50 15.51
CA LEU A 155 9.90 20.81 15.38
C LEU A 155 10.43 20.34 16.73
N GLU A 156 10.47 21.22 17.73
CA GLU A 156 11.00 20.88 19.05
C GLU A 156 10.15 19.84 19.79
N LEU A 157 8.82 19.95 19.71
CA LEU A 157 7.89 19.02 20.33
C LEU A 157 7.96 17.63 19.69
N GLU A 158 7.84 17.57 18.36
CA GLU A 158 7.90 16.32 17.61
C GLU A 158 9.26 15.64 17.72
N HIS A 159 10.36 16.41 17.62
CA HIS A 159 11.68 15.87 17.87
C HIS A 159 11.80 15.28 19.27
N LYS A 160 11.32 15.98 20.31
CA LYS A 160 11.38 15.47 21.70
C LYS A 160 10.59 14.17 21.85
N ALA A 161 9.41 14.07 21.23
CA ALA A 161 8.61 12.85 21.24
C ALA A 161 9.37 11.69 20.56
N LEU A 162 9.90 11.91 19.36
CA LEU A 162 10.69 10.90 18.64
C LEU A 162 11.98 10.54 19.39
N THR A 163 12.64 11.47 20.07
CA THR A 163 13.79 11.20 20.97
C THR A 163 13.41 10.25 22.10
N SER A 164 12.27 10.50 22.74
CA SER A 164 11.77 9.63 23.81
C SER A 164 11.45 8.23 23.32
N GLU A 165 10.82 8.09 22.15
CA GLU A 165 10.48 6.79 21.56
C GLU A 165 11.75 5.98 21.21
N VAL A 166 12.74 6.60 20.56
CA VAL A 166 14.00 5.90 20.24
C VAL A 166 14.78 5.55 21.51
N ALA A 167 14.74 6.38 22.57
CA ALA A 167 15.36 6.03 23.85
C ALA A 167 14.71 4.81 24.50
N LEU A 168 13.39 4.65 24.37
CA LEU A 168 12.69 3.44 24.81
C LEU A 168 13.15 2.22 23.99
N LEU A 169 13.22 2.33 22.66
CA LEU A 169 13.72 1.24 21.82
C LEU A 169 15.18 0.86 22.12
N GLN A 170 16.03 1.86 22.36
CA GLN A 170 17.42 1.66 22.78
C GLN A 170 17.51 0.88 24.10
N SER A 171 16.66 1.21 25.08
CA SER A 171 16.61 0.46 26.35
C SER A 171 16.21 -1.00 26.16
N ARG A 172 15.28 -1.28 25.23
CA ARG A 172 14.88 -2.64 24.86
C ARG A 172 16.02 -3.42 24.18
N LEU A 173 16.76 -2.79 23.25
CA LEU A 173 17.96 -3.40 22.65
C LEU A 173 18.99 -3.79 23.71
N LYS A 174 19.17 -2.93 24.73
CA LYS A 174 20.07 -3.22 25.86
C LYS A 174 19.59 -4.42 26.68
N THR A 175 18.28 -4.56 26.91
CA THR A 175 17.71 -5.72 27.61
C THR A 175 17.89 -7.02 26.84
N GLU A 176 17.83 -6.98 25.51
CA GLU A 176 18.10 -8.14 24.64
C GLU A 176 19.61 -8.43 24.50
N GLY A 177 20.49 -7.66 25.15
CA GLY A 177 21.95 -7.87 25.16
C GLY A 177 22.66 -7.50 23.84
N SER A 178 22.01 -6.69 23.00
CA SER A 178 22.55 -6.30 21.69
C SER A 178 23.55 -5.13 21.79
N ASP A 179 24.69 -5.27 21.12
CA ASP A 179 25.70 -4.24 20.88
C ASP A 179 25.21 -3.08 20.00
N LEU A 180 24.11 -3.29 19.26
CA LEU A 180 23.46 -2.25 18.45
C LEU A 180 22.91 -1.08 19.30
N CYS A 181 22.71 -1.29 20.61
CA CYS A 181 22.34 -0.22 21.55
C CYS A 181 23.35 0.95 21.51
N ASP A 182 24.64 0.67 21.38
CA ASP A 182 25.69 1.69 21.36
C ASP A 182 25.66 2.49 20.05
N LYS A 183 25.40 1.82 18.92
CA LYS A 183 25.18 2.47 17.61
C LYS A 183 23.98 3.40 17.65
N VAL A 184 22.85 2.97 18.25
CA VAL A 184 21.67 3.82 18.42
C VAL A 184 21.97 5.03 19.31
N SER A 185 22.77 4.85 20.35
CA SER A 185 23.25 5.94 21.23
C SER A 185 24.08 6.97 20.47
N GLU A 186 25.02 6.52 19.63
CA GLU A 186 25.82 7.38 18.77
C GLU A 186 24.96 8.15 17.77
N MET A 187 24.04 7.47 17.10
CA MET A 187 23.10 8.09 16.19
C MET A 187 22.29 9.19 16.88
N GLN A 188 21.78 8.98 18.09
CA GLN A 188 21.05 10.03 18.83
C GLN A 188 21.90 11.27 19.10
N LYS A 189 23.20 11.12 19.37
CA LYS A 189 24.12 12.25 19.58
C LYS A 189 24.33 13.04 18.30
N LEU A 190 24.46 12.36 17.16
CA LEU A 190 24.57 13.01 15.85
C LEU A 190 23.28 13.74 15.48
N ASP A 191 22.13 13.11 15.74
CA ASP A 191 20.82 13.65 15.42
C ASP A 191 20.52 14.92 16.23
N ALA A 192 20.95 14.97 17.50
CA ALA A 192 20.91 16.18 18.32
C ALA A 192 21.73 17.34 17.72
N GLN A 193 22.91 17.05 17.15
CA GLN A 193 23.72 18.06 16.46
C GLN A 193 23.05 18.53 15.17
N VAL A 194 22.36 17.65 14.43
CA VAL A 194 21.57 18.04 13.25
C VAL A 194 20.46 19.01 13.65
N LYS A 195 19.71 18.71 14.72
CA LYS A 195 18.68 19.61 15.25
C LYS A 195 19.26 20.99 15.59
N GLU A 196 20.40 21.06 16.27
CA GLU A 196 21.02 22.35 16.60
C GLU A 196 21.36 23.17 15.36
N LEU A 197 21.87 22.53 14.29
CA LEU A 197 22.17 23.20 13.03
C LEU A 197 20.91 23.67 12.29
N VAL A 198 19.82 22.90 12.37
CA VAL A 198 18.49 23.28 11.84
C VAL A 198 17.90 24.48 12.59
N LEU A 199 18.04 24.52 13.91
CA LEU A 199 17.61 25.69 14.69
C LEU A 199 18.49 26.90 14.41
N LYS A 200 19.80 26.70 14.18
CA LYS A 200 20.74 27.75 13.80
C LYS A 200 20.39 28.35 12.43
N SER A 201 19.98 27.55 11.45
CA SER A 201 19.56 28.06 10.14
C SER A 201 18.32 28.95 10.22
N ALA A 202 17.36 28.63 11.10
CA ALA A 202 16.21 29.49 11.36
C ALA A 202 16.62 30.85 11.95
N VAL A 203 17.51 30.87 12.94
CA VAL A 203 18.02 32.12 13.56
C VAL A 203 18.75 32.99 12.55
N GLU A 204 19.59 32.40 11.70
CA GLU A 204 20.29 33.15 10.64
C GLU A 204 19.31 33.72 9.59
N ALA A 205 18.24 32.98 9.28
CA ALA A 205 17.16 33.48 8.41
C ALA A 205 16.40 34.65 9.06
N GLU A 206 16.11 34.59 10.36
CA GLU A 206 15.52 35.72 11.10
C GLU A 206 16.41 36.97 11.05
N ARG A 207 17.72 36.80 11.27
CA ARG A 207 18.69 37.91 11.23
C ARG A 207 18.80 38.51 9.83
N LEU A 208 18.74 37.71 8.78
CA LEU A 208 18.72 38.18 7.39
C LEU A 208 17.46 39.03 7.11
N VAL A 209 16.27 38.50 7.42
CA VAL A 209 14.99 39.19 7.15
C VAL A 209 14.82 40.46 7.98
N ALA A 210 15.40 40.48 9.19
CA ALA A 210 15.46 41.65 10.07
C ALA A 210 16.52 42.69 9.65
N GLY A 211 17.32 42.42 8.61
CA GLY A 211 18.39 43.31 8.15
C GLY A 211 19.62 43.37 9.07
N LYS A 212 19.71 42.46 10.05
CA LYS A 212 20.82 42.37 11.02
C LYS A 212 22.00 41.54 10.51
N LEU A 213 21.89 40.96 9.32
CA LEU A 213 22.90 40.13 8.68
C LEU A 213 22.98 40.48 7.19
N LYS A 214 24.20 40.68 6.68
CA LYS A 214 24.44 40.93 5.25
C LYS A 214 24.19 39.66 4.44
N LYS A 215 23.68 39.83 3.21
CA LYS A 215 23.35 38.72 2.31
C LYS A 215 24.54 37.82 2.02
N ASP A 216 25.72 38.38 1.76
CA ASP A 216 26.92 37.60 1.44
C ASP A 216 27.36 36.72 2.63
N THR A 217 27.34 37.27 3.84
CA THR A 217 27.64 36.53 5.08
C THR A 217 26.60 35.43 5.35
N TYR A 218 25.32 35.68 5.06
CA TYR A 218 24.29 34.65 5.18
C TYR A 218 24.53 33.47 4.24
N ILE A 219 24.87 33.74 2.97
CA ILE A 219 25.14 32.70 1.97
C ILE A 219 26.33 31.82 2.39
N GLU A 220 27.39 32.43 2.92
CA GLU A 220 28.55 31.70 3.43
C GLU A 220 28.19 30.83 4.65
N ASN A 221 27.44 31.38 5.61
CA ASN A 221 26.95 30.65 6.78
C ASN A 221 26.01 29.49 6.40
N GLU A 222 25.09 29.72 5.46
CA GLU A 222 24.15 28.71 4.96
C GLU A 222 24.91 27.55 4.29
N LYS A 223 25.92 27.86 3.48
CA LYS A 223 26.78 26.84 2.85
C LYS A 223 27.51 25.99 3.89
N LEU A 224 28.07 26.62 4.94
CA LEU A 224 28.76 25.91 6.02
C LEU A 224 27.81 25.03 6.83
N ILE A 225 26.65 25.56 7.23
CA ILE A 225 25.63 24.84 8.00
C ILE A 225 25.09 23.67 7.18
N SER A 226 24.74 23.89 5.91
CA SER A 226 24.23 22.85 5.02
C SER A 226 25.26 21.76 4.79
N GLY A 227 26.53 22.12 4.57
CA GLY A 227 27.61 21.14 4.40
C GLY A 227 27.79 20.26 5.65
N LYS A 228 27.84 20.88 6.83
CA LYS A 228 27.97 20.14 8.10
C LYS A 228 26.74 19.27 8.40
N ARG A 229 25.53 19.74 8.06
CA ARG A 229 24.31 18.93 8.18
C ARG A 229 24.36 17.70 7.28
N GLN A 230 24.79 17.87 6.03
CA GLN A 230 24.90 16.75 5.10
C GLN A 230 25.93 15.72 5.60
N GLU A 231 27.08 16.17 6.12
CA GLU A 231 28.07 15.27 6.71
C GLU A 231 27.50 14.46 7.89
N LEU A 232 26.76 15.11 8.80
CA LEU A 232 26.13 14.43 9.94
C LEU A 232 25.04 13.45 9.51
N VAL A 233 24.18 13.83 8.57
CA VAL A 233 23.13 12.94 8.03
C VAL A 233 23.77 11.74 7.35
N THR A 234 24.84 11.95 6.56
CA THR A 234 25.58 10.84 5.97
C THR A 234 26.16 9.91 7.03
N LYS A 235 26.72 10.43 8.14
CA LYS A 235 27.18 9.57 9.25
C LYS A 235 26.02 8.80 9.91
N ILE A 236 24.85 9.41 10.06
CA ILE A 236 23.65 8.73 10.55
C ILE A 236 23.26 7.60 9.59
N ASP A 237 23.23 7.85 8.28
CA ASP A 237 22.90 6.82 7.28
C ASP A 237 23.85 5.63 7.35
N HIS A 238 25.17 5.86 7.49
CA HIS A 238 26.15 4.77 7.67
C HIS A 238 25.91 3.96 8.95
N ILE A 239 25.45 4.59 10.04
CA ILE A 239 25.09 3.88 11.26
C ILE A 239 23.83 3.04 11.03
N LEU A 240 22.83 3.61 10.35
CA LEU A 240 21.57 2.93 10.04
C LEU A 240 21.77 1.73 9.11
N ASP A 241 22.65 1.82 8.12
CA ASP A 241 23.02 0.70 7.23
C ASP A 241 23.71 -0.45 7.99
N ALA A 242 24.24 -0.17 9.18
CA ALA A 242 24.93 -1.14 10.02
C ALA A 242 24.06 -1.69 11.17
N LEU A 243 22.79 -1.29 11.27
CA LEU A 243 21.77 -1.81 12.20
C LEU A 243 21.02 -3.01 11.59
#